data_AF-A0A5N4A7H5-F1
#
_entry.id   AF-A0A5N4A7H5-F1
#
_cell.length_a   1.000
_cell.length_b   1.000
_cell.length_c   1.000
_cell.angle_alpha   90.00
_cell.angle_beta   90.00
_cell.angle_gamma   90.00
#
_symmetry.space_group_name_H-M   'P 1'
#
loop_
_entity.id
_entity.type
_entity.pdbx_description
1 polymer ?
#
loop_
_entity_poly.entity_id
_entity_poly.type
_entity_poly.pdbx_seq_one_letter_code
_entity_poly.pdbx_strand_id
1 'polypeptide(L)'
;MIPKDQYTTDSLLGNIAVEDENCQDAYAYLADLGDAGLIVYSWANQTSWLVKHHYFNMDPMAGNFNVAGLQFSWSDGILGVALSAPDAEGYSTLYFHCLTGVHQFSINTKFLRNPTLAQNSFKEFKVLGSRGPRGQSNVSFLDKKTGVLFYALVSLNAIACWKTTNPSYTMESQGRVYMSNVTMVFPNDIKVDANNNLWVLSDRLPIFMYSRLNQSDVNFRILTSPVADAIRNTSCDSKLVISPELTNRIKLNMQTSTTEAPTTKGNSSESVTLTLALLLAAFFSVRLI
;
A
#
# COMPACT_ATOMS: atom_id res chain seq x y z
N MET A 1 20.04 20.23 9.18
CA MET A 1 19.75 19.75 10.55
C MET A 1 18.27 20.01 10.80
N ILE A 2 17.53 19.02 11.31
CA ILE A 2 16.10 19.19 11.61
C ILE A 2 15.96 20.12 12.83
N PRO A 3 15.15 21.18 12.77
CA PRO A 3 14.89 22.07 13.91
C PRO A 3 14.31 21.35 15.13
N LYS A 4 14.68 21.81 16.34
CA LYS A 4 14.28 21.18 17.62
C LYS A 4 12.78 21.23 17.91
N ASP A 5 12.05 22.13 17.28
CA ASP A 5 10.59 22.24 17.40
C ASP A 5 9.84 21.20 16.56
N GLN A 6 10.56 20.41 15.74
CA GLN A 6 9.97 19.42 14.84
C GLN A 6 10.12 17.98 15.35
N TYR A 7 10.73 17.79 16.52
CA TYR A 7 10.85 16.50 17.19
C TYR A 7 10.87 16.70 18.72
N THR A 8 10.41 15.72 19.46
CA THR A 8 10.34 15.74 20.93
C THR A 8 11.34 14.75 21.52
N THR A 9 11.33 14.59 22.85
CA THR A 9 12.11 13.53 23.52
C THR A 9 11.61 12.14 23.19
N ASP A 10 10.34 12.02 22.79
CA ASP A 10 9.70 10.74 22.46
C ASP A 10 9.83 10.41 20.97
N SER A 11 10.38 11.34 20.16
CA SER A 11 10.57 11.15 18.73
C SER A 11 11.49 9.98 18.41
N LEU A 12 11.05 9.15 17.47
CA LEU A 12 11.77 8.00 16.95
C LEU A 12 11.61 8.00 15.42
N LEU A 13 12.58 8.59 14.73
CA LEU A 13 12.59 8.66 13.26
C LEU A 13 12.99 7.30 12.67
N GLY A 14 12.01 6.43 12.46
CA GLY A 14 12.23 5.03 12.12
C GLY A 14 12.28 4.73 10.62
N ASN A 15 11.75 5.60 9.76
CA ASN A 15 11.73 5.37 8.32
C ASN A 15 11.73 6.67 7.52
N ILE A 16 12.15 6.57 6.25
CA ILE A 16 12.26 7.67 5.32
C ILE A 16 11.83 7.24 3.92
N ALA A 17 11.05 8.09 3.25
CA ALA A 17 10.83 8.00 1.82
C ALA A 17 11.44 9.25 1.15
N VAL A 18 12.10 9.08 0.02
CA VAL A 18 12.75 10.18 -0.71
C VAL A 18 12.16 10.27 -2.12
N GLU A 19 11.73 11.48 -2.45
CA GLU A 19 11.39 11.90 -3.81
C GLU A 19 12.64 12.55 -4.41
N ASP A 20 13.25 11.87 -5.38
CA ASP A 20 14.58 12.18 -5.92
C ASP A 20 14.61 12.26 -7.44
N GLU A 21 13.44 12.25 -8.11
CA GLU A 21 13.31 12.38 -9.56
C GLU A 21 13.94 13.68 -10.09
N ASN A 22 13.89 14.76 -9.29
CA ASN A 22 14.69 15.95 -9.50
C ASN A 22 15.69 16.12 -8.35
N CYS A 23 16.93 15.69 -8.55
CA CYS A 23 17.96 15.72 -7.50
C CYS A 23 18.27 17.14 -6.96
N GLN A 24 17.95 18.21 -7.70
CA GLN A 24 18.14 19.59 -7.24
C GLN A 24 17.00 20.07 -6.34
N ASP A 25 15.83 19.47 -6.46
CA ASP A 25 14.61 19.80 -5.70
C ASP A 25 14.00 18.55 -5.06
N ALA A 26 14.87 17.76 -4.42
CA ALA A 26 14.48 16.53 -3.76
C ALA A 26 13.74 16.82 -2.45
N TYR A 27 12.82 15.93 -2.10
CA TYR A 27 12.08 15.97 -0.84
C TYR A 27 12.24 14.67 -0.07
N ALA A 28 12.41 14.78 1.25
CA ALA A 28 12.42 13.65 2.16
C ALA A 28 11.22 13.70 3.11
N TYR A 29 10.63 12.54 3.36
CA TYR A 29 9.49 12.34 4.25
C TYR A 29 9.91 11.37 5.36
N LEU A 30 10.18 11.90 6.56
CA LEU A 30 10.67 11.13 7.69
C LEU A 30 9.50 10.82 8.62
N ALA A 31 9.25 9.53 8.83
CA ALA A 31 8.21 9.05 9.72
C ALA A 31 8.72 9.00 11.16
N ASP A 32 8.04 9.73 12.04
CA ASP A 32 8.24 9.68 13.48
C ASP A 32 7.18 8.77 14.10
N LEU A 33 7.60 7.56 14.50
CA LEU A 33 6.70 6.59 15.11
C LEU A 33 6.44 6.86 16.59
N GLY A 34 7.33 7.59 17.27
CA GLY A 34 7.24 7.85 18.70
C GLY A 34 6.34 9.05 18.99
N ASP A 35 6.60 10.18 18.33
CA ASP A 35 5.72 11.36 18.35
C ASP A 35 4.95 11.48 17.03
N ALA A 36 4.26 10.39 16.65
CA ALA A 36 3.32 10.24 15.53
C ALA A 36 3.21 11.45 14.58
N GLY A 37 4.15 11.55 13.63
CA GLY A 37 4.26 12.72 12.75
C GLY A 37 5.08 12.43 11.50
N LEU A 38 4.97 13.33 10.52
CA LEU A 38 5.76 13.26 9.30
C LEU A 38 6.57 14.56 9.14
N ILE A 39 7.89 14.46 9.20
CA ILE A 39 8.77 15.59 8.92
C ILE A 39 9.03 15.63 7.42
N VAL A 40 8.68 16.74 6.77
CA VAL A 40 8.98 16.99 5.37
C VAL A 40 10.22 17.86 5.30
N TYR A 41 11.22 17.45 4.54
CA TYR A 41 12.45 18.21 4.31
C TYR A 41 12.62 18.51 2.82
N SER A 42 12.87 19.78 2.49
CA SER A 42 13.14 20.27 1.14
C SER A 42 14.65 20.49 0.97
N TRP A 43 15.25 19.75 0.03
CA TRP A 43 16.67 19.88 -0.25
C TRP A 43 17.03 21.25 -0.86
N ALA A 44 16.25 21.73 -1.83
CA ALA A 44 16.53 23.02 -2.49
C ALA A 44 16.51 24.19 -1.49
N ASN A 45 15.53 24.21 -0.59
CA ASN A 45 15.34 25.30 0.36
C ASN A 45 16.11 25.10 1.67
N GLN A 46 16.66 23.90 1.92
CA GLN A 46 17.32 23.53 3.17
C GLN A 46 16.45 23.76 4.42
N THR A 47 15.13 23.57 4.26
CA THR A 47 14.13 23.74 5.33
C THR A 47 13.34 22.46 5.54
N SER A 48 12.78 22.32 6.74
CA SER A 48 11.83 21.25 7.06
C SER A 48 10.66 21.79 7.86
N TRP A 49 9.58 21.02 7.92
CA TRP A 49 8.41 21.27 8.76
C TRP A 49 7.76 19.96 9.18
N LEU A 50 7.09 20.00 10.33
CA LEU A 50 6.36 18.87 10.90
C LEU A 50 4.91 18.88 10.42
N VAL A 51 4.44 17.75 9.91
CA VAL A 51 3.05 17.51 9.54
C VAL A 51 2.43 16.57 10.57
N LYS A 52 1.28 16.95 11.12
CA LYS A 52 0.49 16.15 12.06
C LYS A 52 -0.87 15.82 11.44
N HIS A 53 -1.30 14.59 11.61
CA HIS A 53 -2.61 14.12 11.17
C HIS A 53 -3.07 12.96 12.06
N HIS A 54 -4.37 12.81 12.27
CA HIS A 54 -4.90 11.73 13.12
C HIS A 54 -4.48 10.33 12.63
N TYR A 55 -4.39 10.16 11.31
CA TYR A 55 -3.99 8.90 10.67
C TYR A 55 -2.52 8.51 10.89
N PHE A 56 -1.71 9.35 11.54
CA PHE A 56 -0.34 8.98 11.95
C PHE A 56 -0.29 8.31 13.33
N ASN A 57 -1.38 8.34 14.09
CA ASN A 57 -1.43 7.74 15.42
C ASN A 57 -1.76 6.25 15.35
N MET A 58 -1.30 5.51 16.37
CA MET A 58 -1.62 4.08 16.49
C MET A 58 -3.14 3.83 16.57
N ASP A 59 -3.54 2.65 16.11
CA ASP A 59 -4.85 2.08 16.37
C ASP A 59 -4.80 1.35 17.73
N PRO A 60 -5.56 1.82 18.75
CA PRO A 60 -5.52 1.21 20.08
C PRO A 60 -6.01 -0.25 20.09
N MET A 61 -6.77 -0.68 19.07
CA MET A 61 -7.21 -2.07 18.92
C MET A 61 -6.15 -2.98 18.28
N ALA A 62 -5.07 -2.40 17.75
CA ALA A 62 -4.00 -3.10 17.06
C ALA A 62 -2.69 -3.18 17.87
N GLY A 63 -2.69 -2.71 19.13
CA GLY A 63 -1.51 -2.62 20.01
C GLY A 63 -0.83 -3.94 20.36
N ASN A 64 -1.53 -5.07 20.25
CA ASN A 64 -1.02 -6.37 20.66
C ASN A 64 -0.38 -7.12 19.49
N PHE A 65 0.86 -7.53 19.68
CA PHE A 65 1.65 -8.29 18.72
C PHE A 65 1.91 -9.71 19.21
N ASN A 66 1.98 -10.64 18.27
CA ASN A 66 2.47 -11.98 18.50
C ASN A 66 3.46 -12.35 17.39
N VAL A 67 4.74 -12.41 17.74
CA VAL A 67 5.83 -12.72 16.80
C VAL A 67 6.69 -13.82 17.39
N ALA A 68 6.85 -14.92 16.66
CA ALA A 68 7.59 -16.12 17.11
C ALA A 68 7.17 -16.63 18.51
N GLY A 69 5.88 -16.50 18.86
CA GLY A 69 5.35 -16.91 20.16
C GLY A 69 5.56 -15.90 21.29
N LEU A 70 6.29 -14.80 21.05
CA LEU A 70 6.40 -13.69 21.98
C LEU A 70 5.18 -12.78 21.86
N GLN A 71 4.55 -12.50 22.99
CA GLN A 71 3.47 -11.53 23.11
C GLN A 71 4.01 -10.26 23.73
N PHE A 72 3.77 -9.13 23.06
CA PHE A 72 4.18 -7.81 23.52
C PHE A 72 3.21 -6.77 22.95
N SER A 73 3.27 -5.57 23.51
CA SER A 73 2.42 -4.46 23.09
C SER A 73 3.29 -3.27 22.72
N TRP A 74 2.99 -2.67 21.57
CA TRP A 74 3.59 -1.42 21.10
C TRP A 74 2.49 -0.41 20.79
N SER A 75 2.86 0.86 20.78
CA SER A 75 1.98 1.99 20.48
C SER A 75 2.54 2.87 19.35
N ASP A 76 3.43 2.30 18.54
CA ASP A 76 4.16 3.01 17.50
C ASP A 76 3.21 3.50 16.40
N GLY A 77 3.33 4.79 16.08
CA GLY A 77 2.55 5.50 15.06
C GLY A 77 3.02 5.21 13.64
N ILE A 78 2.99 6.24 12.78
CA ILE A 78 3.41 6.18 11.38
C ILE A 78 4.82 5.58 11.24
N LEU A 79 4.96 4.61 10.34
CA LEU A 79 6.26 3.99 10.06
C LEU A 79 6.41 3.61 8.58
N GLY A 80 5.46 2.85 8.05
CA GLY A 80 5.48 2.50 6.63
C GLY A 80 5.19 3.73 5.79
N VAL A 81 6.14 4.15 4.96
CA VAL A 81 6.03 5.26 4.01
C VAL A 81 6.59 4.83 2.66
N ALA A 82 5.82 5.00 1.60
CA ALA A 82 6.18 4.58 0.24
C ALA A 82 5.66 5.59 -0.80
N LEU A 83 6.48 5.89 -1.81
CA LEU A 83 6.16 6.88 -2.84
C LEU A 83 5.84 6.24 -4.18
N SER A 84 4.80 6.73 -4.84
CA SER A 84 4.58 6.44 -6.26
C SER A 84 5.56 7.14 -7.17
N ALA A 85 5.58 6.70 -8.43
CA ALA A 85 6.05 7.57 -9.51
C ALA A 85 5.23 8.89 -9.49
N PRO A 86 5.83 10.02 -9.87
CA PRO A 86 5.12 11.28 -9.98
C PRO A 86 3.96 11.19 -10.97
N ASP A 87 2.88 11.91 -10.68
CA ASP A 87 1.78 12.15 -11.61
C ASP A 87 2.18 13.14 -12.72
N ALA A 88 1.23 13.47 -13.60
CA ALA A 88 1.45 14.42 -14.69
C ALA A 88 1.78 15.86 -14.23
N GLU A 89 1.46 16.19 -12.97
CA GLU A 89 1.80 17.47 -12.34
C GLU A 89 3.17 17.44 -11.64
N GLY A 90 3.84 16.28 -11.63
CA GLY A 90 5.15 16.10 -10.99
C GLY A 90 5.08 15.79 -9.49
N TYR A 91 3.92 15.36 -8.98
CA TYR A 91 3.74 15.00 -7.57
C TYR A 91 3.51 13.51 -7.38
N SER A 92 4.20 12.90 -6.42
CA SER A 92 3.95 11.51 -6.03
C SER A 92 2.74 11.40 -5.11
N THR A 93 2.17 10.20 -5.05
CA THR A 93 1.31 9.80 -3.94
C THR A 93 2.18 9.14 -2.87
N LEU A 94 2.13 9.66 -1.65
CA LEU A 94 2.70 9.04 -0.46
C LEU A 94 1.67 8.08 0.13
N TYR A 95 1.95 6.79 0.07
CA TYR A 95 1.22 5.75 0.79
C TYR A 95 1.86 5.57 2.16
N PHE A 96 1.04 5.55 3.20
CA PHE A 96 1.55 5.36 4.56
C PHE A 96 0.63 4.57 5.47
N HIS A 97 1.19 4.03 6.54
CA HIS A 97 0.46 3.39 7.62
C HIS A 97 1.26 3.41 8.92
N CYS A 98 0.54 3.24 10.03
CA CYS A 98 1.15 3.04 11.33
C CYS A 98 1.71 1.62 11.47
N LEU A 99 2.76 1.46 12.29
CA LEU A 99 3.24 0.14 12.71
C LEU A 99 2.13 -0.57 13.48
N THR A 100 1.58 0.14 14.46
CA THR A 100 0.45 -0.30 15.26
C THR A 100 -0.85 0.09 14.58
N GLY A 101 -1.17 -0.55 13.46
CA GLY A 101 -2.39 -0.27 12.72
C GLY A 101 -2.60 -1.15 11.49
N VAL A 102 -3.87 -1.37 11.15
CA VAL A 102 -4.25 -2.23 10.02
C VAL A 102 -4.68 -1.46 8.77
N HIS A 103 -4.90 -0.14 8.90
CA HIS A 103 -5.37 0.70 7.82
C HIS A 103 -4.23 1.18 6.91
N GLN A 104 -4.56 1.42 5.65
CA GLN A 104 -3.68 2.04 4.68
C GLN A 104 -4.23 3.42 4.31
N PHE A 105 -3.34 4.39 4.25
CA PHE A 105 -3.67 5.76 3.90
C PHE A 105 -2.83 6.24 2.72
N SER A 106 -3.25 7.36 2.13
CA SER A 106 -2.48 8.06 1.11
C SER A 106 -2.70 9.57 1.14
N ILE A 107 -1.71 10.32 0.67
CA ILE A 107 -1.80 11.75 0.38
C ILE A 107 -0.94 12.10 -0.84
N ASN A 108 -1.38 13.04 -1.67
CA ASN A 108 -0.55 13.57 -2.76
C ASN A 108 0.51 14.54 -2.20
N THR A 109 1.77 14.41 -2.61
CA THR A 109 2.89 15.18 -2.06
C THR A 109 2.77 16.68 -2.34
N LYS A 110 1.96 17.12 -3.31
CA LYS A 110 1.57 18.53 -3.52
C LYS A 110 1.12 19.22 -2.23
N PHE A 111 0.36 18.52 -1.40
CA PHE A 111 -0.13 19.05 -0.13
C PHE A 111 0.91 18.99 0.99
N LEU A 112 1.96 18.17 0.85
CA LEU A 112 3.02 18.02 1.84
C LEU A 112 4.19 18.98 1.60
N ARG A 113 4.56 19.21 0.33
CA ARG A 113 5.74 20.01 -0.08
C ARG A 113 5.61 21.51 0.20
N ASN A 114 4.38 22.01 0.39
CA ASN A 114 4.13 23.39 0.79
C ASN A 114 3.77 23.44 2.28
N PRO A 115 4.55 24.13 3.14
CA PRO A 115 4.31 24.17 4.59
C PRO A 115 2.90 24.66 4.97
N THR A 116 2.39 25.65 4.24
CA THR A 116 1.05 26.20 4.49
C THR A 116 -0.05 25.21 4.09
N LEU A 117 0.09 24.54 2.93
CA LEU A 117 -0.87 23.48 2.55
C LEU A 117 -0.81 22.31 3.51
N ALA A 118 0.38 21.91 3.97
CA ALA A 118 0.56 20.77 4.85
C ALA A 118 -0.21 20.91 6.18
N GLN A 119 -0.40 22.14 6.67
CA GLN A 119 -1.20 22.42 7.87
C GLN A 119 -2.71 22.57 7.59
N ASN A 120 -3.10 22.85 6.34
CA ASN A 120 -4.49 23.21 6.00
C ASN A 120 -5.21 22.17 5.13
N SER A 121 -4.51 21.14 4.65
CA SER A 121 -5.04 20.10 3.75
C SER A 121 -5.45 18.82 4.48
N PHE A 122 -6.00 18.95 5.69
CA PHE A 122 -6.42 17.79 6.52
C PHE A 122 -7.38 16.83 5.78
N LYS A 123 -8.24 17.36 4.91
CA LYS A 123 -9.22 16.57 4.14
C LYS A 123 -8.62 15.83 2.93
N GLU A 124 -7.37 16.12 2.57
CA GLU A 124 -6.70 15.51 1.41
C GLU A 124 -6.06 14.16 1.75
N PHE A 125 -5.94 13.83 3.04
CA PHE A 125 -5.58 12.51 3.50
C PHE A 125 -6.73 11.52 3.23
N LYS A 126 -6.42 10.45 2.49
CA LYS A 126 -7.40 9.44 2.09
C LYS A 126 -7.20 8.16 2.88
N VAL A 127 -8.30 7.59 3.36
CA VAL A 127 -8.34 6.21 3.85
C VAL A 127 -8.57 5.28 2.67
N LEU A 128 -7.67 4.33 2.44
CA LEU A 128 -7.82 3.38 1.34
C LEU A 128 -8.60 2.14 1.76
N GLY A 129 -8.42 1.71 3.01
CA GLY A 129 -9.05 0.52 3.56
C GLY A 129 -8.15 -0.18 4.58
N SER A 130 -8.30 -1.49 4.74
CA SER A 130 -7.63 -2.26 5.79
C SER A 130 -7.00 -3.57 5.29
N ARG A 131 -5.91 -3.97 5.95
CA ARG A 131 -5.22 -5.28 5.82
C ARG A 131 -5.95 -6.39 6.56
N GLY A 132 -6.98 -6.06 7.34
CA GLY A 132 -7.77 -7.00 8.12
C GLY A 132 -7.14 -7.38 9.47
N PRO A 133 -7.71 -8.39 10.16
CA PRO A 133 -7.26 -8.81 11.48
C PRO A 133 -5.79 -9.26 11.48
N ARG A 134 -5.03 -8.83 12.49
CA ARG A 134 -3.57 -9.06 12.60
C ARG A 134 -2.76 -8.49 11.42
N GLY A 135 -3.31 -7.47 10.76
CA GLY A 135 -2.69 -6.76 9.64
C GLY A 135 -1.73 -5.65 10.04
N GLN A 136 -1.20 -5.66 11.28
CA GLN A 136 -0.14 -4.71 11.68
C GLN A 136 1.05 -4.86 10.75
N SER A 137 1.58 -3.72 10.30
CA SER A 137 2.56 -3.72 9.24
C SER A 137 3.73 -2.81 9.53
N ASN A 138 4.95 -3.31 9.33
CA ASN A 138 6.19 -2.59 9.59
C ASN A 138 6.54 -1.63 8.45
N VAL A 139 7.57 -1.93 7.67
CA VAL A 139 7.94 -1.13 6.51
C VAL A 139 7.07 -1.43 5.29
N SER A 140 7.03 -0.48 4.36
CA SER A 140 6.47 -0.65 3.04
C SER A 140 7.35 0.02 1.98
N PHE A 141 7.24 -0.47 0.74
CA PHE A 141 7.93 0.09 -0.42
C PHE A 141 7.08 -0.10 -1.66
N LEU A 142 6.99 0.92 -2.50
CA LEU A 142 6.26 0.84 -3.77
C LEU A 142 7.24 0.67 -4.92
N ASP A 143 7.09 -0.40 -5.68
CA ASP A 143 7.73 -0.50 -6.97
C ASP A 143 7.07 0.47 -7.96
N LYS A 144 7.75 1.58 -8.25
CA LYS A 144 7.29 2.62 -9.17
C LYS A 144 6.98 2.08 -10.57
N LYS A 145 7.64 1.00 -11.02
CA LYS A 145 7.47 0.44 -12.37
C LYS A 145 6.21 -0.41 -12.50
N THR A 146 5.89 -1.22 -11.50
CA THR A 146 4.69 -2.08 -11.53
C THR A 146 3.48 -1.48 -10.84
N GLY A 147 3.67 -0.44 -10.02
CA GLY A 147 2.64 0.11 -9.15
C GLY A 147 2.24 -0.84 -8.03
N VAL A 148 3.11 -1.78 -7.65
CA VAL A 148 2.84 -2.72 -6.56
C VAL A 148 3.45 -2.19 -5.27
N LEU A 149 2.60 -1.98 -4.26
CA LEU A 149 2.98 -1.71 -2.89
C LEU A 149 3.30 -3.03 -2.19
N PHE A 150 4.52 -3.19 -1.71
CA PHE A 150 4.94 -4.28 -0.84
C PHE A 150 4.96 -3.80 0.61
N TYR A 151 4.55 -4.66 1.55
CA TYR A 151 4.54 -4.32 2.96
C TYR A 151 4.74 -5.55 3.85
N ALA A 152 5.38 -5.32 4.99
CA ALA A 152 5.80 -6.33 5.95
C ALA A 152 4.70 -6.57 6.98
N LEU A 153 4.11 -7.77 7.03
CA LEU A 153 3.08 -8.16 8.00
C LEU A 153 3.69 -9.00 9.13
N VAL A 154 4.09 -8.30 10.19
CA VAL A 154 4.91 -8.84 11.28
C VAL A 154 4.20 -9.94 12.06
N SER A 155 2.92 -9.74 12.41
CA SER A 155 2.13 -10.73 13.15
C SER A 155 1.79 -11.99 12.34
N LEU A 156 2.08 -11.97 11.02
CA LEU A 156 1.79 -13.06 10.09
C LEU A 156 3.06 -13.65 9.48
N ASN A 157 4.25 -13.23 9.91
CA ASN A 157 5.53 -13.67 9.38
C ASN A 157 5.59 -13.64 7.84
N ALA A 158 5.12 -12.54 7.23
CA ALA A 158 4.84 -12.52 5.80
C ALA A 158 5.09 -11.17 5.14
N ILE A 159 5.44 -11.23 3.86
CA ILE A 159 5.41 -10.09 2.93
C ILE A 159 4.13 -10.20 2.13
N ALA A 160 3.40 -9.09 2.06
CA ALA A 160 2.22 -8.96 1.23
C ALA A 160 2.40 -7.86 0.20
N CYS A 161 1.48 -7.83 -0.75
CA CYS A 161 1.45 -6.84 -1.80
C CYS A 161 0.03 -6.31 -2.03
N TRP A 162 -0.07 -5.16 -2.67
CA TRP A 162 -1.30 -4.60 -3.21
C TRP A 162 -0.97 -3.76 -4.44
N LYS A 163 -1.78 -3.84 -5.49
CA LYS A 163 -1.56 -3.06 -6.71
C LYS A 163 -2.35 -1.76 -6.65
N THR A 164 -1.69 -0.62 -6.86
CA THR A 164 -2.30 0.72 -6.71
C THR A 164 -3.41 1.02 -7.71
N THR A 165 -3.46 0.29 -8.83
CA THR A 165 -4.55 0.40 -9.81
C THR A 165 -5.84 -0.27 -9.32
N ASN A 166 -5.80 -1.03 -8.23
CA ASN A 166 -7.00 -1.61 -7.64
C ASN A 166 -7.72 -0.53 -6.81
N PRO A 167 -8.99 -0.21 -7.10
CA PRO A 167 -9.71 0.86 -6.39
C PRO A 167 -10.07 0.51 -4.95
N SER A 168 -9.95 -0.76 -4.54
CA SER A 168 -10.34 -1.22 -3.22
C SER A 168 -9.13 -1.78 -2.47
N TYR A 169 -8.92 -1.32 -1.23
CA TYR A 169 -7.91 -1.87 -0.33
C TYR A 169 -8.61 -2.78 0.70
N THR A 170 -8.82 -4.04 0.32
CA THR A 170 -9.47 -5.09 1.14
C THR A 170 -8.58 -6.32 1.21
N MET A 171 -8.91 -7.27 2.08
CA MET A 171 -8.11 -8.49 2.21
C MET A 171 -8.03 -9.29 0.91
N GLU A 172 -9.09 -9.26 0.09
CA GLU A 172 -9.20 -9.98 -1.18
C GLU A 172 -8.37 -9.32 -2.29
N SER A 173 -8.22 -7.99 -2.25
CA SER A 173 -7.40 -7.26 -3.23
C SER A 173 -5.90 -7.31 -2.95
N GLN A 174 -5.51 -7.92 -1.83
CA GLN A 174 -4.12 -8.05 -1.38
C GLN A 174 -3.59 -9.45 -1.72
N GLY A 175 -2.29 -9.53 -2.04
CA GLY A 175 -1.59 -10.78 -2.32
C GLY A 175 -0.61 -11.16 -1.20
N ARG A 176 -0.42 -12.46 -0.98
CA ARG A 176 0.69 -12.99 -0.16
C ARG A 176 1.86 -13.32 -1.06
N VAL A 177 2.96 -12.59 -0.91
CA VAL A 177 4.19 -12.79 -1.69
C VAL A 177 5.00 -13.94 -1.11
N TYR A 178 5.22 -13.91 0.21
CA TYR A 178 6.00 -14.92 0.91
C TYR A 178 5.62 -14.96 2.38
N MET A 179 5.61 -16.15 2.98
CA MET A 179 5.30 -16.34 4.40
C MET A 179 6.14 -17.50 4.93
N SER A 180 6.76 -17.31 6.10
CA SER A 180 7.57 -18.36 6.73
C SER A 180 7.83 -18.06 8.20
N ASN A 181 7.48 -19.01 9.07
CA ASN A 181 7.74 -18.91 10.51
C ASN A 181 9.23 -19.03 10.87
N VAL A 182 10.10 -19.34 9.91
CA VAL A 182 11.55 -19.49 10.13
C VAL A 182 12.33 -18.33 9.54
N THR A 183 12.04 -17.99 8.28
CA THR A 183 12.83 -17.03 7.51
C THR A 183 12.25 -15.61 7.53
N MET A 184 11.01 -15.45 8.00
CA MET A 184 10.28 -14.18 7.97
C MET A 184 9.71 -13.81 9.34
N VAL A 185 10.49 -14.06 10.41
CA VAL A 185 10.05 -13.83 11.80
C VAL A 185 9.71 -12.36 12.04
N PHE A 186 10.62 -11.46 11.67
CA PHE A 186 10.36 -10.03 11.75
C PHE A 186 10.89 -9.34 10.47
N PRO A 187 10.08 -9.22 9.41
CA PRO A 187 10.47 -8.43 8.24
C PRO A 187 10.63 -6.97 8.63
N ASN A 188 11.85 -6.47 8.55
CA ASN A 188 12.26 -5.18 9.09
C ASN A 188 12.57 -4.14 8.02
N ASP A 189 12.99 -4.56 6.82
CA ASP A 189 13.09 -3.63 5.68
C ASP A 189 12.66 -4.29 4.35
N ILE A 190 12.16 -3.48 3.42
CA ILE A 190 11.77 -3.84 2.07
C ILE A 190 12.27 -2.76 1.12
N LYS A 191 12.91 -3.18 0.02
CA LYS A 191 13.29 -2.31 -1.09
C LYS A 191 13.08 -3.03 -2.42
N VAL A 192 12.84 -2.26 -3.48
CA VAL A 192 12.92 -2.78 -4.86
C VAL A 192 14.05 -2.04 -5.55
N ASP A 193 14.99 -2.79 -6.11
CA ASP A 193 16.14 -2.21 -6.80
C ASP A 193 15.82 -1.80 -8.25
N ALA A 194 16.74 -1.10 -8.90
CA ALA A 194 16.59 -0.66 -10.30
C ALA A 194 16.50 -1.83 -11.31
N ASN A 195 16.92 -3.03 -10.92
CA ASN A 195 16.82 -4.25 -11.72
C ASN A 195 15.50 -5.00 -11.47
N ASN A 196 14.54 -4.38 -10.77
CA ASN A 196 13.27 -4.97 -10.38
C ASN A 196 13.38 -6.24 -9.51
N ASN A 197 14.38 -6.30 -8.62
CA ASN A 197 14.40 -7.30 -7.57
C ASN A 197 13.82 -6.74 -6.28
N LEU A 198 12.90 -7.49 -5.68
CA LEU A 198 12.45 -7.27 -4.32
C LEU A 198 13.52 -7.76 -3.35
N TRP A 199 13.89 -6.93 -2.39
CA TRP A 199 14.81 -7.22 -1.30
C TRP A 199 14.08 -7.08 0.02
N VAL A 200 14.28 -8.07 0.90
CA VAL A 200 13.65 -8.09 2.22
C VAL A 200 14.71 -8.42 3.27
N LEU A 201 14.85 -7.53 4.25
CA LEU A 201 15.59 -7.82 5.47
C LEU A 201 14.61 -8.41 6.49
N SER A 202 14.89 -9.61 6.97
CA SER A 202 14.19 -10.18 8.11
C SER A 202 15.15 -10.50 9.24
N ASP A 203 14.80 -10.05 10.44
CA ASP A 203 15.54 -10.31 11.65
C ASP A 203 14.65 -10.93 12.73
N ARG A 204 15.13 -10.87 13.97
CA ARG A 204 14.46 -11.37 15.16
C ARG A 204 14.38 -10.28 16.24
N LEU A 205 14.12 -9.04 15.84
CA LEU A 205 14.11 -7.87 16.73
C LEU A 205 13.29 -8.09 18.02
N PRO A 206 12.04 -8.59 17.99
CA PRO A 206 11.30 -8.83 19.23
C PRO A 206 11.98 -9.85 20.17
N ILE A 207 12.65 -10.87 19.62
CA ILE A 207 13.40 -11.86 20.42
C ILE A 207 14.64 -11.20 21.02
N PHE A 208 15.31 -10.32 20.29
CA PHE A 208 16.44 -9.54 20.82
C PHE A 208 16.01 -8.61 21.96
N MET A 209 14.84 -7.96 21.85
CA MET A 209 14.35 -7.00 22.85
C MET A 209 13.82 -7.67 24.11
N TYR A 210 13.09 -8.78 23.97
CA TYR A 210 12.32 -9.38 25.07
C TYR A 210 12.83 -10.76 25.51
N SER A 211 13.87 -11.27 24.87
CA SER A 211 14.47 -12.57 25.18
C SER A 211 15.95 -12.56 24.82
N ARG A 212 16.51 -13.69 24.38
CA ARG A 212 17.90 -13.82 23.95
C ARG A 212 17.99 -14.50 22.59
N LEU A 213 18.73 -13.89 21.66
CA LEU A 213 19.03 -14.52 20.39
C LEU A 213 19.87 -15.80 20.59
N ASN A 214 19.51 -16.86 19.86
CA ASN A 214 20.32 -18.06 19.79
C ASN A 214 21.49 -17.81 18.82
N GLN A 215 22.71 -17.74 19.35
CA GLN A 215 23.91 -17.46 18.55
C GLN A 215 24.28 -18.60 17.59
N SER A 216 23.76 -19.81 17.81
CA SER A 216 23.97 -20.97 16.94
C SER A 216 22.94 -21.06 15.79
N ASP A 217 21.97 -20.14 15.72
CA ASP A 217 20.94 -20.07 14.68
C ASP A 217 21.12 -18.81 13.82
N VAL A 218 20.51 -18.81 12.62
CA VAL A 218 20.50 -17.67 11.72
C VAL A 218 19.46 -16.66 12.21
N ASN A 219 19.93 -15.55 12.78
CA ASN A 219 19.07 -14.49 13.34
C ASN A 219 18.72 -13.38 12.35
N PHE A 220 19.54 -13.17 11.31
CA PHE A 220 19.38 -12.11 10.32
C PHE A 220 19.43 -12.71 8.92
N ARG A 221 18.52 -12.28 8.03
CA ARG A 221 18.39 -12.79 6.67
C ARG A 221 18.12 -11.64 5.71
N ILE A 222 18.78 -11.68 4.56
CA ILE A 222 18.42 -10.86 3.39
C ILE A 222 17.91 -11.83 2.34
N LEU A 223 16.65 -11.65 1.93
CA LEU A 223 15.99 -12.44 0.92
C LEU A 223 15.77 -11.60 -0.33
N THR A 224 15.80 -12.23 -1.50
CA THR A 224 15.52 -11.53 -2.76
C THR A 224 14.73 -12.40 -3.73
N SER A 225 13.99 -11.75 -4.62
CA SER A 225 13.29 -12.37 -5.75
C SER A 225 13.01 -11.31 -6.82
N PRO A 226 13.06 -11.64 -8.12
CA PRO A 226 12.52 -10.77 -9.14
C PRO A 226 11.06 -10.41 -8.82
N VAL A 227 10.68 -9.13 -8.95
CA VAL A 227 9.33 -8.65 -8.62
C VAL A 227 8.25 -9.45 -9.36
N ALA A 228 8.48 -9.74 -10.64
CA ALA A 228 7.55 -10.51 -11.47
C ALA A 228 7.32 -11.94 -10.94
N ASP A 229 8.33 -12.53 -10.31
CA ASP A 229 8.26 -13.85 -9.70
C ASP A 229 7.56 -13.79 -8.34
N ALA A 230 7.88 -12.76 -7.55
CA ALA A 230 7.33 -12.52 -6.22
C ALA A 230 5.80 -12.30 -6.24
N ILE A 231 5.28 -11.59 -7.25
CA ILE A 231 3.84 -11.29 -7.33
C ILE A 231 3.05 -12.32 -8.14
N ARG A 232 3.72 -13.30 -8.76
CA ARG A 232 3.09 -14.28 -9.66
C ARG A 232 1.96 -15.02 -8.97
N ASN A 233 0.81 -15.16 -9.65
CA ASN A 233 -0.39 -15.83 -9.12
C ASN A 233 -0.96 -15.22 -7.83
N THR A 234 -0.65 -13.96 -7.54
CA THR A 234 -1.27 -13.20 -6.45
C THR A 234 -2.25 -12.16 -7.00
N SER A 235 -3.06 -11.55 -6.14
CA SER A 235 -3.94 -10.42 -6.51
C SER A 235 -3.17 -9.19 -7.07
N CYS A 236 -1.84 -9.16 -6.93
CA CYS A 236 -0.97 -8.09 -7.41
C CYS A 236 -0.39 -8.38 -8.80
N ASP A 237 -0.55 -9.60 -9.32
CA ASP A 237 -0.11 -9.94 -10.67
C ASP A 237 -0.95 -9.16 -11.69
N SER A 238 -0.26 -8.51 -12.62
CA SER A 238 -0.92 -7.78 -13.71
C SER A 238 -1.62 -8.72 -14.69
N LYS A 239 -1.20 -9.99 -14.71
CA LYS A 239 -1.86 -11.07 -15.42
C LYS A 239 -2.89 -11.67 -14.47
N LEU A 240 -4.04 -11.03 -14.33
CA LEU A 240 -5.20 -11.68 -13.72
C LEU A 240 -5.43 -13.01 -14.45
N VAL A 241 -5.10 -14.14 -13.81
CA VAL A 241 -5.58 -15.44 -14.24
C VAL A 241 -7.08 -15.42 -13.96
N ILE A 242 -7.87 -15.09 -14.97
CA ILE A 242 -9.29 -15.41 -14.94
C ILE A 242 -9.34 -16.93 -14.75
N SER A 243 -9.83 -17.39 -13.60
CA SER A 243 -10.00 -18.83 -13.35
C SER A 243 -10.69 -19.46 -14.57
N PRO A 244 -10.27 -20.64 -15.06
CA PRO A 244 -10.98 -21.34 -16.12
C PRO A 244 -12.48 -21.47 -15.81
N GLU A 245 -12.86 -21.59 -14.52
CA GLU A 245 -14.26 -21.59 -14.09
C GLU A 245 -14.95 -20.23 -14.30
N LEU A 246 -14.27 -19.12 -14.00
CA LEU A 246 -14.80 -17.78 -14.21
C LEU A 246 -14.91 -17.47 -15.72
N THR A 247 -13.92 -17.90 -16.49
CA THR A 247 -13.93 -17.81 -17.97
C THR A 247 -15.10 -18.61 -18.54
N ASN A 248 -15.33 -19.82 -18.02
CA ASN A 248 -16.44 -20.67 -18.46
C ASN A 248 -17.79 -20.11 -18.03
N ARG A 249 -17.94 -19.53 -16.84
CA ARG A 249 -19.18 -18.87 -16.40
C ARG A 249 -19.51 -17.62 -17.22
N ILE A 250 -18.50 -16.81 -17.55
CA ILE A 250 -18.68 -15.63 -18.43
C ILE A 250 -19.08 -16.08 -19.85
N LYS A 251 -18.44 -17.14 -20.38
CA LYS A 251 -18.80 -17.72 -21.68
C LYS A 251 -20.20 -18.33 -21.69
N LEU A 252 -20.61 -19.04 -20.63
CA LEU A 252 -21.94 -19.63 -20.51
C LEU A 252 -23.02 -18.54 -20.50
N ASN A 253 -22.80 -17.48 -19.72
CA ASN A 253 -23.76 -16.38 -19.60
C ASN A 253 -23.86 -15.56 -20.89
N MET A 254 -22.77 -15.39 -21.65
CA MET A 254 -22.81 -14.75 -22.97
C MET A 254 -23.53 -15.60 -24.02
N GLN A 255 -23.47 -16.93 -23.93
CA GLN A 255 -24.17 -17.83 -24.86
C GLN A 255 -25.68 -17.92 -24.56
N THR A 256 -26.09 -17.75 -23.30
CA THR A 256 -27.52 -17.75 -22.93
C THR A 256 -28.27 -16.46 -23.25
N SER A 257 -27.60 -15.40 -23.73
CA SER A 257 -28.23 -14.11 -24.06
C SER A 257 -28.46 -13.88 -25.56
N THR A 258 -28.23 -14.88 -26.42
CA THR A 258 -28.46 -14.76 -27.87
C THR A 258 -29.36 -15.87 -28.43
N THR A 259 -30.62 -15.90 -27.99
CA THR A 259 -31.79 -16.54 -28.63
C THR A 259 -32.99 -15.93 -27.90
N GLU A 260 -33.96 -15.20 -28.45
CA GLU A 260 -34.60 -15.26 -29.76
C GLU A 260 -35.16 -13.85 -30.12
N ALA A 261 -35.13 -13.48 -31.41
CA ALA A 261 -36.07 -12.53 -31.98
C ALA A 261 -36.53 -13.08 -33.35
N PRO A 262 -37.84 -13.22 -33.61
CA PRO A 262 -38.32 -13.83 -34.83
C PRO A 262 -38.17 -12.91 -36.04
N THR A 263 -37.72 -13.51 -37.14
CA THR A 263 -37.53 -12.93 -38.47
C THR A 263 -38.83 -12.48 -39.13
N THR A 264 -38.90 -11.24 -39.62
CA THR A 264 -39.74 -10.85 -40.76
C THR A 264 -38.91 -10.07 -41.78
N LYS A 265 -39.05 -10.47 -43.07
CA LYS A 265 -38.34 -9.92 -44.23
C LYS A 265 -38.94 -8.57 -44.66
N GLY A 266 -38.09 -7.63 -45.09
CA GLY A 266 -38.49 -6.45 -45.87
C GLY A 266 -37.29 -5.58 -46.25
N ASN A 267 -37.10 -5.35 -47.55
CA ASN A 267 -36.03 -4.58 -48.19
C ASN A 267 -35.93 -3.12 -47.70
N SER A 268 -34.71 -2.60 -47.57
CA SER A 268 -34.13 -1.54 -48.43
C SER A 268 -32.81 -1.01 -47.85
N SER A 269 -31.90 -0.63 -48.73
CA SER A 269 -30.60 0.02 -48.48
C SER A 269 -30.69 1.30 -47.65
N GLU A 270 -29.81 1.46 -46.65
CA GLU A 270 -29.08 2.71 -46.38
C GLU A 270 -27.98 2.50 -45.33
N SER A 271 -26.80 3.05 -45.62
CA SER A 271 -25.62 3.06 -44.78
C SER A 271 -25.72 4.14 -43.70
N VAL A 272 -25.64 3.80 -42.41
CA VAL A 272 -25.36 4.79 -41.35
C VAL A 272 -24.47 4.20 -40.25
N THR A 273 -23.36 4.90 -40.03
CA THR A 273 -22.36 4.79 -38.96
C THR A 273 -22.95 4.80 -37.55
N LEU A 274 -22.47 3.95 -36.64
CA LEU A 274 -22.80 4.02 -35.20
C LEU A 274 -21.58 4.37 -34.34
N THR A 275 -21.57 5.61 -33.89
CA THR A 275 -20.88 6.12 -32.70
C THR A 275 -21.54 5.56 -31.44
N LEU A 276 -20.75 5.05 -30.49
CA LEU A 276 -21.23 4.53 -29.22
C LEU A 276 -21.17 5.65 -28.15
N ALA A 277 -22.33 6.16 -27.75
CA ALA A 277 -22.50 7.03 -26.59
C ALA A 277 -23.60 6.45 -25.68
N LEU A 278 -23.18 6.10 -24.47
CA LEU A 278 -23.85 6.17 -23.16
C LEU A 278 -25.38 6.07 -23.06
N LEU A 279 -25.88 5.25 -22.13
CA LEU A 279 -26.80 5.74 -21.09
C LEU A 279 -26.93 4.78 -19.89
N LEU A 280 -26.63 5.34 -18.72
CA LEU A 280 -27.10 4.92 -17.41
C LEU A 280 -28.61 5.20 -17.26
N ALA A 281 -29.19 4.53 -16.26
CA ALA A 281 -30.45 4.81 -15.55
C ALA A 281 -31.71 4.10 -16.05
N ALA A 282 -32.15 3.10 -15.28
CA ALA A 282 -33.49 3.08 -14.67
C ALA A 282 -33.73 1.73 -13.97
N PHE A 283 -33.60 1.66 -12.64
CA PHE A 283 -34.40 0.75 -11.82
C PHE A 283 -34.66 1.40 -10.46
N PHE A 284 -35.70 2.23 -10.43
CA PHE A 284 -36.48 2.53 -9.24
C PHE A 284 -37.94 2.23 -9.57
N SER A 285 -38.62 1.61 -8.60
CA SER A 285 -40.07 1.47 -8.43
C SER A 285 -40.71 0.13 -8.83
N VAL A 286 -40.90 -0.73 -7.82
CA VAL A 286 -42.20 -1.38 -7.57
C VAL A 286 -42.52 -1.22 -6.08
N ARG A 287 -43.78 -0.86 -5.79
CA ARG A 287 -44.38 -0.50 -4.49
C ARG A 287 -45.47 -1.52 -4.12
N LEU A 288 -45.88 -1.49 -2.83
CA LEU A 288 -46.98 -2.21 -2.15
C LEU A 288 -46.67 -3.68 -1.76
N ILE A 289 -46.76 -4.11 -0.50
CA ILE A 289 -47.55 -3.70 0.68
C ILE A 289 -46.63 -3.48 1.88
#